data_AF-A0A3C0AWL9-F1
#
_entry.id   AF-A0A3C0AWL9-F1
#
_cell.length_a   1.000
_cell.length_b   1.000
_cell.length_c   1.000
_cell.angle_alpha   90.00
_cell.angle_beta   90.00
_cell.angle_gamma   90.00
#
_symmetry.space_group_name_H-M   'P 1'
#
loop_
_entity.id
_entity.type
_entity.pdbx_description
1 polymer ?
#
loop_
_entity_poly.entity_id
_entity_poly.type
_entity_poly.pdbx_seq_one_letter_code
_entity_poly.pdbx_strand_id
1 'polypeptide(L)' 'EEKMPNLGMVSMLDAETGKTQLINTGSKSVRLNYEKYYQEKLKYFKETFSKSGSGVVNTRVDESYVTKLLGYFKSR' A
#
# COMPACT_ATOMS: atom_id res chain seq x y z
N GLU A 1 -3.81 -1.19 -3.24
CA GLU A 1 -4.97 -2.01 -2.84
C GLU A 1 -4.75 -2.62 -1.46
N GLU A 2 -5.75 -2.53 -0.59
CA GLU A 2 -5.62 -2.91 0.83
C GLU A 2 -6.01 -4.37 1.11
N LYS A 3 -6.79 -5.00 0.23
CA LYS A 3 -7.28 -6.38 0.41
C LYS A 3 -7.17 -7.17 -0.88
N MET A 4 -6.55 -8.34 -0.77
CA MET A 4 -6.36 -9.26 -1.87
C MET A 4 -7.67 -10.06 -2.11
N PRO A 5 -8.31 -9.93 -3.30
CA PRO A 5 -9.49 -10.70 -3.64
C PRO A 5 -9.14 -12.19 -3.83
N ASN A 6 -10.13 -13.06 -3.63
CA ASN A 6 -9.95 -14.49 -3.90
C ASN A 6 -10.12 -14.75 -5.40
N LEU A 7 -8.99 -14.92 -6.10
CA LEU A 7 -8.93 -15.19 -7.54
C LEU A 7 -8.44 -16.63 -7.84
N GLY A 8 -8.26 -17.48 -6.81
CA GLY A 8 -7.70 -18.82 -6.96
C GLY A 8 -6.18 -18.81 -7.16
N MET A 9 -5.67 -19.63 -8.09
CA MET A 9 -4.25 -19.70 -8.42
C MET A 9 -3.95 -18.69 -9.53
N VAL A 10 -3.21 -17.64 -9.21
CA VAL A 10 -2.93 -16.54 -10.14
C VAL A 10 -1.43 -16.38 -10.30
N SER A 11 -0.97 -16.29 -11.55
CA SER A 11 0.38 -15.83 -11.86
C SER A 11 0.46 -14.32 -11.62
N MET A 12 1.04 -13.91 -10.50
CA MET A 12 1.29 -12.51 -10.20
C MET A 12 2.67 -12.11 -10.69
N LEU A 13 2.72 -10.99 -11.41
CA LEU A 13 3.97 -10.30 -11.74
C LEU A 13 4.29 -9.33 -10.60
N ASP A 14 5.44 -9.53 -9.95
CA ASP A 14 5.94 -8.54 -9.00
C ASP A 14 6.50 -7.34 -9.77
N ALA A 15 5.91 -6.16 -9.54
CA ALA A 15 6.31 -4.92 -10.19
C ALA A 15 7.67 -4.38 -9.67
N GLU A 16 8.10 -4.80 -8.47
CA GLU A 16 9.38 -4.35 -7.88
C GLU A 16 10.56 -5.18 -8.39
N THR A 17 10.37 -6.49 -8.61
CA THR A 17 11.45 -7.39 -9.04
C THR A 17 11.30 -7.95 -10.45
N GLY A 18 10.16 -7.74 -11.12
CA GLY A 18 9.89 -8.25 -12.46
C GLY A 18 9.69 -9.77 -12.53
N LYS A 19 9.56 -10.46 -11.39
CA LYS A 19 9.42 -11.92 -11.34
C LYS A 19 7.95 -12.32 -11.36
N THR A 20 7.62 -13.30 -12.21
CA THR A 20 6.30 -13.93 -12.21
C THR A 20 6.29 -15.08 -11.21
N GLN A 21 5.45 -14.98 -10.19
CA GLN A 21 5.27 -16.03 -9.18
C GLN A 21 3.84 -16.56 -9.22
N LEU A 22 3.69 -17.87 -9.09
CA LEU A 22 2.39 -18.51 -9.00
C LEU A 22 1.90 -18.41 -7.56
N ILE A 23 0.90 -17.56 -7.30
CA ILE A 23 0.39 -17.30 -5.95
C ILE A 23 -1.01 -17.89 -5.82
N ASN A 24 -1.21 -18.71 -4.79
CA ASN A 24 -2.54 -19.20 -4.43
C ASN A 24 -3.27 -18.17 -3.56
N THR A 25 -4.00 -17.28 -4.20
CA THR A 25 -4.86 -16.25 -3.56
C THR A 25 -6.14 -16.83 -2.95
N GLY A 26 -6.42 -18.11 -3.18
CA GLY A 26 -7.56 -18.83 -2.58
C GLY A 26 -7.34 -19.29 -1.14
N SER A 27 -6.09 -19.37 -0.69
CA SER A 27 -5.80 -19.70 0.69
C SER A 27 -6.05 -18.51 1.62
N LYS A 28 -6.93 -18.68 2.62
CA LYS A 28 -7.19 -17.67 3.66
C LYS A 28 -5.91 -17.27 4.39
N SER A 29 -5.00 -18.21 4.64
CA SER A 29 -3.73 -17.95 5.33
C SER A 29 -2.82 -17.02 4.53
N VAL A 30 -2.76 -17.19 3.20
CA VAL A 30 -1.95 -16.33 2.31
C VAL A 30 -2.50 -14.90 2.30
N ARG A 31 -3.83 -14.74 2.18
CA ARG A 31 -4.49 -13.43 2.24
C ARG A 31 -4.27 -12.71 3.57
N LEU A 32 -4.40 -13.43 4.69
CA LEU A 32 -4.20 -12.86 6.02
C LEU A 32 -2.75 -12.43 6.24
N ASN A 33 -1.79 -13.23 5.77
CA ASN A 33 -0.37 -12.90 5.87
C ASN A 33 -0.01 -11.67 5.02
N TYR A 34 -0.57 -11.57 3.81
CA TYR A 34 -0.41 -10.40 2.96
C TYR A 34 -0.98 -9.13 3.60
N GLU A 35 -2.19 -9.20 4.18
CA GLU A 35 -2.80 -8.07 4.88
C GLU A 35 -1.96 -7.61 6.07
N LYS A 36 -1.44 -8.56 6.88
CA LYS A 36 -0.50 -8.25 7.97
C LYS A 36 0.77 -7.59 7.47
N TYR A 37 1.40 -8.15 6.44
CA TYR A 37 2.62 -7.61 5.85
C TYR A 37 2.40 -6.17 5.34
N TYR A 38 1.28 -5.92 4.65
CA TYR A 38 0.92 -4.60 4.15
C TYR A 38 0.71 -3.59 5.29
N GLN A 39 0.00 -3.97 6.36
CA GLN A 39 -0.18 -3.13 7.54
C GLN A 39 1.15 -2.80 8.23
N GLU A 40 2.05 -3.78 8.34
CA GLU A 40 3.36 -3.59 8.95
C GLU A 40 4.23 -2.63 8.12
N LYS A 41 4.22 -2.78 6.79
CA LYS A 41 4.89 -1.84 5.86
C LYS A 41 4.35 -0.42 5.96
N LEU A 42 3.03 -0.27 6.04
CA LEU A 42 2.40 1.04 6.23
C LEU A 42 2.80 1.68 7.57
N LYS A 43 2.87 0.89 8.63
CA LYS A 43 3.30 1.34 9.95
C LYS A 43 4.77 1.79 9.91
N TYR A 44 5.66 0.97 9.35
CA TYR A 44 7.07 1.30 9.16
C TYR A 44 7.26 2.59 8.35
N PHE A 45 6.50 2.73 7.26
CA PHE A 45 6.51 3.95 6.45
C PHE A 45 6.08 5.17 7.30
N LYS A 46 4.94 5.11 7.99
CA LYS A 46 4.47 6.22 8.83
C LYS A 46 5.46 6.59 9.93
N GLU A 47 6.02 5.61 10.65
CA GLU A 47 6.96 5.87 11.73
C GLU A 47 8.27 6.47 11.23
N THR A 48 8.82 5.94 10.14
CA THR A 48 10.08 6.44 9.55
C THR A 48 9.90 7.86 9.03
N PHE A 49 8.85 8.12 8.25
CA PHE A 49 8.61 9.45 7.68
C PHE A 49 8.28 10.51 8.75
N SER A 50 7.55 10.11 9.79
CA SER A 50 7.27 10.99 10.94
C SER A 50 8.55 11.33 11.72
N LYS A 51 9.42 10.34 11.98
CA LYS A 51 10.73 10.58 12.62
C LYS A 51 11.65 11.46 11.78
N SER A 52 11.56 11.38 10.46
CA SER A 52 12.33 12.21 9.52
C SER A 52 11.73 13.62 9.32
N GLY A 53 10.68 14.00 10.06
CA GLY A 53 10.05 15.32 9.95
C GLY A 53 9.39 15.60 8.59
N SER A 54 9.19 14.55 7.79
CA SER A 54 8.60 14.63 6.46
C SER A 54 7.11 14.39 6.56
N GLY A 55 6.29 15.39 6.24
CA GLY A 55 4.86 15.21 6.20
C GLY A 55 4.44 14.35 5.00
N VAL A 56 3.46 13.48 5.24
CA VAL A 56 2.96 12.53 4.25
C VAL A 56 1.64 13.06 3.70
N VAL A 57 1.57 13.30 2.39
CA VAL A 57 0.32 13.63 1.70
C VAL A 57 -0.20 12.37 1.01
N ASN A 58 -1.25 11.77 1.58
CA ASN A 58 -1.89 10.62 0.97
C ASN A 58 -2.99 11.09 0.02
N THR A 59 -2.80 10.90 -1.29
CA THR A 59 -3.77 11.30 -2.31
C THR A 59 -4.34 10.06 -2.98
N ARG A 60 -5.67 9.92 -2.96
CA ARG A 60 -6.37 8.90 -3.73
C ARG A 60 -6.70 9.46 -5.12
N VAL A 61 -6.74 8.60 -6.14
CA VAL A 61 -7.03 8.99 -7.54
C VAL A 61 -8.41 9.67 -7.66
N ASP A 62 -9.33 9.34 -6.76
CA ASP A 62 -10.68 9.90 -6.70
C ASP A 62 -10.73 11.33 -6.09
N GLU A 63 -9.59 11.83 -5.58
CA GLU A 63 -9.48 13.14 -4.94
C GLU A 63 -8.54 14.06 -5.72
N SER A 64 -8.91 15.34 -5.83
CA SER A 64 -8.05 16.33 -6.47
C SER A 64 -6.74 16.49 -5.70
N TYR A 65 -5.62 16.08 -6.30
CA TYR A 65 -4.30 16.25 -5.70
C TYR A 65 -3.97 17.71 -5.41
N VAL A 66 -4.56 18.65 -6.17
CA VAL A 66 -4.38 20.09 -6.00
C VAL A 66 -4.94 20.57 -4.67
N THR A 67 -6.15 20.13 -4.28
CA THR A 67 -6.76 20.56 -3.01
C THR A 67 -6.03 19.98 -1.80
N LYS A 68 -5.53 18.74 -1.89
CA LYS A 68 -4.71 18.13 -0.84
C LYS A 68 -3.35 18.79 -0.68
N LEU A 69 -2.66 19.12 -1.78
CA LEU A 69 -1.41 19.88 -1.72
C LEU A 69 -1.65 21.26 -1.09
N LEU A 70 -2.70 21.96 -1.50
CA LEU A 70 -3.04 23.28 -0.95
C LEU A 70 -3.29 23.22 0.56
N GLY A 71 -4.04 22.20 1.02
CA GLY A 71 -4.25 21.95 2.45
C GLY A 71 -2.96 21.68 3.21
N TYR A 72 -2.07 20.88 2.64
CA TYR A 72 -0.78 20.54 3.23
C TYR A 72 0.16 21.76 3.37
N PHE A 73 0.24 22.61 2.35
CA PHE A 73 1.01 23.86 2.42
C PHE A 73 0.41 24.87 3.40
N LYS A 74 -0.93 24.88 3.57
CA LYS A 74 -1.64 25.81 4.45
C LYS A 74 -1.64 25.37 5.92
N SER A 75 -1.46 24.08 6.20
CA SER A 75 -1.36 23.51 7.54
C SER A 75 0.04 23.65 8.19
N ARG A 76 0.95 24.37 7.53
CA ARG A 76 2.30 24.65 8.01
C ARG A 76 2.43 26.09 8.50
#